data_AF-A0A0P8WAY7-F1
#
_entry.id   AF-A0A0P8WAY7-F1
#
_cell.length_a   1.000
_cell.length_b   1.000
_cell.length_c   1.000
_cell.angle_alpha   90.00
_cell.angle_beta   90.00
_cell.angle_gamma   90.00
#
_symmetry.space_group_name_H-M   'P 1'
#
loop_
_entity.id
_entity.type
_entity.pdbx_description
1 polymer ?
#
loop_
_entity_poly.entity_id
_entity_poly.type
_entity_poly.pdbx_seq_one_letter_code
_entity_poly.pdbx_strand_id
1 'polypeptide(L)'
;MNHEMEIKDIVVMLDFSNLTRDDIDKIYEDMEINPEENIDKIEYLYEMKDLLFASDTVRDYIKNKVFAGRKSVKWYKFKADTQDEVDRIKQSLESDTNYFNRVYKADTSTLTSPEKYTCINNGENKYIMRIMLPTGTKTITNGVGINKFKTINNVVVIVDLTEKFIEVRASNKDAKRIIGYLSGTLSLENVIEVDTLSRYNGSIERFKDSLLNGRFTETLCAPDLDIVLTKDKSELLANVLGILDEYFIDKDLEKVSQQLSEIDLDTEGAPFTQLLLAGMSKIGIGIRDDIDGDLSSQSLYNAFKMFVTEHKGYINFSLVEDGPVYTIQVGIVTKSISFRSSVTEDVIEYIRGKLL
;
A
#
# COMPACT_ATOMS: atom_id res chain seq x y z
N MET A 1 -31.54 -17.04 20.07
CA MET A 1 -30.89 -15.71 20.06
C MET A 1 -29.62 -15.87 19.25
N ASN A 2 -29.49 -15.22 18.09
CA ASN A 2 -28.19 -15.19 17.41
C ASN A 2 -27.25 -14.36 18.28
N HIS A 3 -26.12 -14.93 18.66
CA HIS A 3 -25.03 -14.19 19.28
C HIS A 3 -24.51 -13.17 18.26
N GLU A 4 -24.38 -11.92 18.67
CA GLU A 4 -23.75 -10.89 17.84
C GLU A 4 -22.26 -11.24 17.73
N MET A 5 -21.76 -11.34 16.50
CA MET A 5 -20.36 -11.68 16.28
C MET A 5 -19.49 -10.45 16.49
N GLU A 6 -18.31 -10.67 17.07
CA GLU A 6 -17.30 -9.65 17.28
C GLU A 6 -16.09 -9.88 16.35
N ILE A 7 -15.10 -8.98 16.43
CA ILE A 7 -13.85 -9.10 15.68
C ILE A 7 -13.21 -10.48 15.86
N LYS A 8 -13.20 -11.05 17.07
CA LYS A 8 -12.59 -12.37 17.35
C LYS A 8 -13.17 -13.49 16.49
N ASP A 9 -14.44 -13.37 16.11
CA ASP A 9 -15.18 -14.41 15.40
C ASP A 9 -14.94 -14.37 13.88
N ILE A 10 -14.38 -13.26 13.38
CA ILE A 10 -14.09 -13.05 11.95
C ILE A 10 -12.58 -13.03 11.62
N VAL A 11 -11.73 -13.02 12.67
CA VAL A 11 -10.28 -13.20 12.53
C VAL A 11 -9.99 -14.61 12.04
N VAL A 12 -9.09 -14.72 11.06
CA VAL A 12 -8.56 -16.02 10.60
C VAL A 12 -7.11 -16.16 11.01
N MET A 13 -6.59 -17.38 11.02
CA MET A 13 -5.21 -17.67 11.44
C MET A 13 -4.16 -16.76 10.79
N LEU A 14 -4.30 -16.49 9.48
CA LEU A 14 -3.36 -15.64 8.75
C LEU A 14 -3.37 -14.18 9.24
N ASP A 15 -4.42 -13.68 9.88
CA ASP A 15 -4.44 -12.32 10.41
C ASP A 15 -3.46 -12.15 11.58
N PHE A 16 -3.19 -13.21 12.36
CA PHE A 16 -2.16 -13.21 13.40
C PHE A 16 -0.73 -13.06 12.83
N SER A 17 -0.52 -13.32 11.54
CA SER A 17 0.78 -13.03 10.88
C SER A 17 1.11 -11.54 10.76
N ASN A 18 0.15 -10.65 11.04
CA ASN A 18 0.39 -9.21 11.11
C ASN A 18 1.07 -8.79 12.43
N LEU A 19 1.07 -9.66 13.45
CA LEU A 19 1.80 -9.46 14.69
C LEU A 19 3.30 -9.68 14.45
N THR A 20 4.10 -8.71 14.89
CA THR A 20 5.56 -8.80 14.90
C THR A 20 6.03 -9.71 16.05
N ARG A 21 7.32 -10.04 16.06
CA ARG A 21 7.91 -10.81 17.16
C ARG A 21 7.69 -10.11 18.51
N ASP A 22 7.95 -8.81 18.57
CA ASP A 22 7.80 -8.01 19.79
C ASP A 22 6.33 -7.98 20.26
N ASP A 23 5.39 -7.98 19.30
CA ASP A 23 3.96 -8.08 19.62
C ASP A 23 3.61 -9.40 20.30
N ILE A 24 4.14 -10.51 19.77
CA ILE A 24 3.88 -11.84 20.29
C ILE A 24 4.54 -12.02 21.67
N ASP A 25 5.79 -11.57 21.80
CA ASP A 25 6.53 -11.69 23.06
C ASP A 25 5.84 -10.87 24.16
N LYS A 26 5.29 -9.69 23.84
CA LYS A 26 4.44 -8.90 24.76
C LYS A 26 3.14 -9.62 25.13
N ILE A 27 2.44 -10.23 24.16
CA ILE A 27 1.21 -11.00 24.45
C ILE A 27 1.50 -12.15 25.41
N TYR A 28 2.64 -12.84 25.24
CA TYR A 28 3.04 -13.92 26.14
C TYR A 28 3.35 -13.41 27.55
N GLU A 29 4.02 -12.27 27.67
CA GLU A 29 4.26 -11.63 28.96
C GLU A 29 2.94 -11.22 29.65
N ASP A 30 2.07 -10.49 28.95
CA ASP A 30 0.80 -9.97 29.50
C ASP A 30 -0.18 -11.10 29.89
N MET A 31 -0.08 -12.27 29.25
CA MET A 31 -0.94 -13.43 29.52
C MET A 31 -0.26 -14.51 30.37
N GLU A 32 1.00 -14.30 30.79
CA GLU A 32 1.84 -15.28 31.50
C GLU A 32 1.93 -16.65 30.78
N ILE A 33 1.98 -16.63 29.44
CA ILE A 33 2.02 -17.83 28.60
C ILE A 33 3.46 -18.24 28.33
N ASN A 34 3.79 -19.51 28.57
CA ASN A 34 5.09 -20.09 28.22
C ASN A 34 4.88 -21.20 27.16
N PRO A 35 4.93 -20.87 25.86
CA PRO A 35 4.74 -21.85 24.80
C PRO A 35 5.92 -22.83 24.73
N GLU A 36 5.67 -24.05 24.25
CA GLU A 36 6.74 -25.01 23.96
C GLU A 36 7.70 -24.48 22.86
N GLU A 37 8.99 -24.83 22.92
CA GLU A 37 10.04 -24.26 22.05
C GLU A 37 9.80 -24.44 20.54
N ASN A 38 9.03 -25.45 20.13
CA ASN A 38 8.83 -25.81 18.72
C ASN A 38 7.41 -25.56 18.19
N ILE A 39 6.56 -24.85 18.95
CA ILE A 39 5.19 -24.58 18.50
C ILE A 39 5.16 -23.45 17.46
N ASP A 40 4.30 -23.57 16.45
CA ASP A 40 4.01 -22.46 15.55
C ASP A 40 3.26 -21.37 16.35
N LYS A 41 3.93 -20.25 16.59
CA LYS A 41 3.39 -19.15 17.40
C LYS A 41 2.09 -18.59 16.84
N ILE A 42 1.92 -18.55 15.51
CA ILE A 42 0.72 -17.98 14.88
C ILE A 42 -0.47 -18.92 15.05
N GLU A 43 -0.26 -20.21 14.78
CA GLU A 43 -1.29 -21.23 14.98
C GLU A 43 -1.73 -21.29 16.45
N TYR A 44 -0.76 -21.31 17.36
CA TYR A 44 -1.01 -21.34 18.80
C TYR A 44 -1.84 -20.14 19.29
N LEU A 45 -1.47 -18.92 18.91
CA LEU A 45 -2.24 -17.71 19.26
C LEU A 45 -3.66 -17.74 18.67
N TYR A 46 -3.82 -18.25 17.45
CA TYR A 46 -5.13 -18.37 16.81
C TYR A 46 -6.04 -19.38 17.52
N GLU A 47 -5.49 -20.51 17.96
CA GLU A 47 -6.23 -21.50 18.77
C GLU A 47 -6.64 -20.92 20.13
N MET A 48 -5.80 -20.08 20.72
CA MET A 48 -6.06 -19.41 22.00
C MET A 48 -6.89 -18.13 21.89
N LYS A 49 -7.36 -17.74 20.71
CA LYS A 49 -8.01 -16.43 20.49
C LYS A 49 -9.13 -16.11 21.48
N ASP A 50 -9.94 -17.10 21.90
CA ASP A 50 -11.03 -16.84 22.84
C ASP A 50 -10.50 -16.40 24.22
N LEU A 51 -9.38 -16.96 24.66
CA LEU A 51 -8.69 -16.55 25.89
C LEU A 51 -8.02 -15.18 25.72
N LEU A 52 -7.35 -14.95 24.58
CA LEU A 52 -6.68 -13.68 24.30
C LEU A 52 -7.67 -12.50 24.27
N PHE A 53 -8.84 -12.71 23.67
CA PHE A 53 -9.88 -11.69 23.56
C PHE A 53 -10.71 -11.52 24.87
N ALA A 54 -10.50 -12.37 25.88
CA ALA A 54 -11.11 -12.21 27.20
C ALA A 54 -10.35 -11.20 28.09
N SER A 55 -9.07 -10.93 27.80
CA SER A 55 -8.28 -9.88 28.44
C SER A 55 -8.45 -8.56 27.70
N ASP A 56 -8.98 -7.51 28.34
CA ASP A 56 -9.23 -6.22 27.69
C ASP A 56 -7.96 -5.64 27.05
N THR A 57 -6.84 -5.65 27.78
CA THR A 57 -5.55 -5.12 27.31
C THR A 57 -5.05 -5.84 26.07
N VAL A 58 -5.04 -7.18 26.10
CA VAL A 58 -4.54 -8.02 24.99
C VAL A 58 -5.51 -7.99 23.81
N ARG A 59 -6.83 -7.99 24.08
CA ARG A 59 -7.88 -7.83 23.09
C ARG A 59 -7.68 -6.54 22.30
N ASP A 60 -7.54 -5.42 22.98
CA ASP A 60 -7.47 -4.10 22.33
C ASP A 60 -6.15 -3.98 21.55
N TYR A 61 -5.07 -4.53 22.07
CA TYR A 61 -3.79 -4.66 21.38
C TYR A 61 -3.89 -5.46 20.07
N ILE A 62 -4.50 -6.65 20.14
CA ILE A 62 -4.69 -7.53 18.97
C ILE A 62 -5.62 -6.85 17.96
N LYS A 63 -6.76 -6.28 18.40
CA LYS A 63 -7.70 -5.57 17.53
C LYS A 63 -7.02 -4.45 16.74
N ASN A 64 -6.07 -3.74 17.36
CA ASN A 64 -5.33 -2.66 16.72
C ASN A 64 -4.30 -3.15 15.68
N LYS A 65 -4.02 -4.45 15.56
CA LYS A 65 -2.99 -4.99 14.64
C LYS A 65 -3.46 -6.09 13.71
N VAL A 66 -4.41 -6.92 14.12
CA VAL A 66 -4.76 -8.18 13.45
C VAL A 66 -5.26 -7.96 12.02
N PHE A 67 -5.99 -6.88 11.76
CA PHE A 67 -6.38 -6.49 10.40
C PHE A 67 -5.46 -5.45 9.77
N ALA A 68 -4.57 -4.85 10.55
CA ALA A 68 -3.53 -3.95 10.10
C ALA A 68 -2.26 -4.73 9.70
N GLY A 69 -1.08 -4.17 9.88
CA GLY A 69 0.19 -4.76 9.44
C GLY A 69 0.64 -4.31 8.04
N ARG A 70 1.52 -5.09 7.41
CA ARG A 70 2.09 -4.77 6.09
C ARG A 70 1.08 -5.04 4.97
N LYS A 71 0.20 -4.07 4.71
CA LYS A 71 -0.89 -4.22 3.73
C LYS A 71 -0.99 -3.04 2.77
N SER A 72 -1.56 -3.29 1.61
CA SER A 72 -2.05 -2.23 0.73
C SER A 72 -3.49 -1.89 1.07
N VAL A 73 -3.80 -0.60 1.08
CA VAL A 73 -5.11 -0.06 1.41
C VAL A 73 -5.54 0.90 0.31
N LYS A 74 -6.81 0.80 -0.05
CA LYS A 74 -7.47 1.69 -1.00
C LYS A 74 -8.80 2.14 -0.46
N TRP A 75 -9.14 3.39 -0.72
CA TRP A 75 -10.40 3.99 -0.32
C TRP A 75 -11.25 4.33 -1.53
N TYR A 76 -12.56 4.17 -1.36
CA TYR A 76 -13.57 4.50 -2.35
C TYR A 76 -14.64 5.32 -1.65
N LYS A 77 -15.11 6.40 -2.27
CA LYS A 77 -16.29 7.14 -1.81
C LYS A 77 -17.50 6.65 -2.59
N PHE A 78 -18.66 6.62 -1.95
CA PHE A 78 -19.92 6.30 -2.61
C PHE A 78 -20.96 7.38 -2.30
N LYS A 79 -22.00 7.43 -3.14
CA LYS A 79 -23.08 8.41 -2.96
C LYS A 79 -24.23 7.78 -2.17
N ALA A 80 -24.68 8.50 -1.16
CA ALA A 80 -25.90 8.23 -0.40
C ALA A 80 -26.32 9.57 0.24
N ASP A 81 -27.18 10.32 -0.44
CA ASP A 81 -27.56 11.68 -0.05
C ASP A 81 -28.73 11.69 0.94
N THR A 82 -29.52 10.61 0.96
CA THR A 82 -30.73 10.47 1.78
C THR A 82 -30.56 9.39 2.85
N GLN A 83 -31.32 9.50 3.94
CA GLN A 83 -31.34 8.45 4.97
C GLN A 83 -31.86 7.12 4.41
N ASP A 84 -32.84 7.16 3.51
CA ASP A 84 -33.37 5.96 2.86
C ASP A 84 -32.29 5.20 2.05
N GLU A 85 -31.37 5.92 1.40
CA GLU A 85 -30.23 5.29 0.72
C GLU A 85 -29.27 4.62 1.71
N VAL A 86 -28.94 5.30 2.80
CA VAL A 86 -28.10 4.75 3.87
C VAL A 86 -28.75 3.50 4.48
N ASP A 87 -30.05 3.57 4.77
CA ASP A 87 -30.80 2.47 5.37
C ASP A 87 -30.91 1.26 4.41
N ARG A 88 -31.04 1.49 3.10
CA ARG A 88 -31.00 0.40 2.11
C ARG A 88 -29.63 -0.30 2.06
N ILE A 89 -28.54 0.46 2.09
CA ILE A 89 -27.19 -0.11 2.12
C ILE A 89 -26.99 -0.89 3.43
N LYS A 90 -27.41 -0.32 4.57
CA LYS A 90 -27.39 -0.97 5.88
C LYS A 90 -28.19 -2.28 5.89
N GLN A 91 -29.42 -2.28 5.39
CA GLN A 91 -30.24 -3.48 5.26
C GLN A 91 -29.58 -4.53 4.37
N SER A 92 -28.91 -4.13 3.28
CA SER A 92 -28.14 -5.06 2.46
C SER A 92 -26.99 -5.66 3.29
N LEU A 93 -26.16 -4.84 3.93
CA LEU A 93 -25.04 -5.27 4.79
C LEU A 93 -25.48 -6.25 5.88
N GLU A 94 -26.64 -6.00 6.49
CA GLU A 94 -27.23 -6.80 7.58
C GLU A 94 -28.05 -8.00 7.08
N SER A 95 -28.07 -8.27 5.78
CA SER A 95 -28.83 -9.38 5.19
C SER A 95 -28.13 -10.74 5.30
N ASP A 96 -28.93 -11.80 5.25
CA ASP A 96 -28.42 -13.18 5.17
C ASP A 96 -27.50 -13.40 3.95
N THR A 97 -27.73 -12.68 2.84
CA THR A 97 -26.90 -12.79 1.62
C THR A 97 -25.48 -12.24 1.80
N ASN A 98 -25.27 -11.42 2.84
CA ASN A 98 -23.98 -10.90 3.25
C ASN A 98 -23.38 -11.65 4.45
N TYR A 99 -24.01 -12.74 4.88
CA TYR A 99 -23.60 -13.52 6.05
C TYR A 99 -23.41 -12.62 7.28
N PHE A 100 -24.36 -11.71 7.51
CA PHE A 100 -24.32 -10.85 8.68
C PHE A 100 -24.38 -11.67 9.97
N ASN A 101 -23.43 -11.46 10.88
CA ASN A 101 -23.24 -12.22 12.11
C ASN A 101 -23.21 -13.75 11.89
N ARG A 102 -22.67 -14.19 10.74
CA ARG A 102 -22.46 -15.59 10.41
C ARG A 102 -21.17 -15.76 9.61
N VAL A 103 -20.61 -16.96 9.65
CA VAL A 103 -19.45 -17.35 8.83
C VAL A 103 -19.91 -18.30 7.73
N TYR A 104 -19.63 -17.94 6.48
CA TYR A 104 -19.86 -18.81 5.34
C TYR A 104 -18.79 -19.90 5.26
N LYS A 105 -19.22 -21.17 5.26
CA LYS A 105 -18.34 -22.32 5.04
C LYS A 105 -18.27 -22.64 3.54
N ALA A 106 -17.41 -21.94 2.81
CA ALA A 106 -17.18 -22.19 1.39
C ALA A 106 -16.22 -23.37 1.17
N ASP A 107 -16.44 -24.11 0.08
CA ASP A 107 -15.38 -24.92 -0.51
C ASP A 107 -14.43 -24.02 -1.32
N THR A 108 -13.31 -23.67 -0.70
CA THR A 108 -12.31 -22.78 -1.31
C THR A 108 -11.67 -23.36 -2.59
N SER A 109 -11.76 -24.67 -2.82
CA SER A 109 -11.14 -25.29 -4.01
C SER A 109 -11.85 -24.90 -5.31
N THR A 110 -13.17 -24.72 -5.25
CA THR A 110 -14.01 -24.43 -6.42
C THR A 110 -14.19 -22.93 -6.69
N LEU A 111 -13.86 -22.06 -5.72
CA LEU A 111 -14.08 -20.61 -5.81
C LEU A 111 -13.40 -19.94 -7.01
N THR A 112 -14.16 -19.36 -7.96
CA THR A 112 -13.62 -18.70 -9.17
C THR A 112 -13.76 -17.18 -9.16
N SER A 113 -14.66 -16.64 -8.33
CA SER A 113 -14.95 -15.20 -8.19
C SER A 113 -14.80 -14.76 -6.74
N PRO A 114 -14.79 -13.44 -6.45
CA PRO A 114 -14.94 -12.97 -5.07
C PRO A 114 -16.24 -13.51 -4.47
N GLU A 115 -16.20 -13.89 -3.19
CA GLU A 115 -17.38 -14.31 -2.44
C GLU A 115 -17.33 -13.81 -1.00
N LYS A 116 -18.48 -13.37 -0.47
CA LYS A 116 -18.59 -12.91 0.92
C LYS A 116 -18.35 -14.07 1.87
N TYR A 117 -17.54 -13.82 2.89
CA TYR A 117 -17.26 -14.79 3.95
C TYR A 117 -18.06 -14.49 5.21
N THR A 118 -18.07 -13.23 5.63
CA THR A 118 -18.81 -12.76 6.82
C THR A 118 -18.94 -11.24 6.79
N CYS A 119 -19.92 -10.71 7.52
CA CYS A 119 -20.14 -9.30 7.77
C CYS A 119 -20.50 -9.11 9.25
N ILE A 120 -19.89 -8.14 9.93
CA ILE A 120 -20.22 -7.78 11.31
C ILE A 120 -20.41 -6.27 11.43
N ASN A 121 -21.22 -5.88 12.40
CA ASN A 121 -21.31 -4.49 12.85
C ASN A 121 -20.11 -4.20 13.76
N ASN A 122 -19.46 -3.04 13.55
CA ASN A 122 -18.32 -2.57 14.33
C ASN A 122 -18.50 -1.09 14.73
N GLY A 123 -19.72 -0.73 15.11
CA GLY A 123 -20.13 0.63 15.49
C GLY A 123 -21.43 1.05 14.80
N GLU A 124 -22.00 2.19 15.22
CA GLU A 124 -23.35 2.64 14.84
C GLU A 124 -23.65 2.55 13.33
N ASN A 125 -22.66 2.87 12.49
CA ASN A 125 -22.76 2.85 11.03
C ASN A 125 -21.48 2.36 10.34
N LYS A 126 -20.73 1.47 11.02
CA LYS A 126 -19.46 0.95 10.54
C LYS A 126 -19.50 -0.57 10.52
N TYR A 127 -19.13 -1.16 9.39
CA TYR A 127 -19.19 -2.60 9.18
C TYR A 127 -17.84 -3.13 8.74
N ILE A 128 -17.51 -4.34 9.18
CA ILE A 128 -16.35 -5.09 8.69
C ILE A 128 -16.87 -6.29 7.92
N MET A 129 -16.48 -6.38 6.65
CA MET A 129 -16.74 -7.52 5.80
C MET A 129 -15.45 -8.26 5.52
N ARG A 130 -15.54 -9.58 5.43
CA ARG A 130 -14.48 -10.44 4.89
C ARG A 130 -14.92 -11.00 3.57
N ILE A 131 -14.03 -10.96 2.58
CA ILE A 131 -14.29 -11.47 1.24
C ILE A 131 -13.19 -12.46 0.88
N MET A 132 -13.58 -13.67 0.53
CA MET A 132 -12.67 -14.66 -0.06
C MET A 132 -12.45 -14.32 -1.53
N LEU A 133 -11.19 -14.16 -1.91
CA LEU A 133 -10.80 -13.78 -3.25
C LEU A 133 -9.79 -14.79 -3.83
N PRO A 134 -10.11 -15.48 -4.92
CA PRO A 134 -9.12 -16.29 -5.61
C PRO A 134 -8.10 -15.38 -6.31
N THR A 135 -6.83 -15.50 -5.92
CA THR A 135 -5.72 -14.65 -6.40
C THR A 135 -4.75 -15.35 -7.35
N GLY A 136 -4.76 -16.69 -7.39
CA GLY A 136 -3.93 -17.46 -8.31
C GLY A 136 -3.88 -18.95 -7.97
N THR A 137 -2.85 -19.63 -8.49
CA THR A 137 -2.60 -21.05 -8.23
C THR A 137 -1.13 -21.23 -7.83
N LYS A 138 -0.89 -21.74 -6.62
CA LYS A 138 0.45 -22.15 -6.17
C LYS A 138 0.73 -23.57 -6.66
N THR A 139 1.88 -23.76 -7.28
CA THR A 139 2.35 -25.08 -7.71
C THR A 139 3.48 -25.51 -6.77
N ILE A 140 3.33 -26.67 -6.13
CA ILE A 140 4.34 -27.27 -5.25
C ILE A 140 4.82 -28.55 -5.91
N THR A 141 6.12 -28.63 -6.17
CA THR A 141 6.79 -29.86 -6.58
C THR A 141 7.50 -30.46 -5.37
N ASN A 142 7.35 -31.76 -5.16
CA ASN A 142 8.08 -32.51 -4.13
C ASN A 142 9.16 -33.41 -4.75
N GLY A 143 9.56 -33.15 -6.00
CA GLY A 143 10.53 -33.95 -6.74
C GLY A 143 9.98 -35.23 -7.36
N VAL A 144 8.79 -35.69 -6.95
CA VAL A 144 8.12 -36.90 -7.48
C VAL A 144 6.84 -36.55 -8.23
N GLY A 145 6.18 -35.46 -7.86
CA GLY A 145 4.94 -35.00 -8.47
C GLY A 145 4.74 -33.50 -8.35
N ILE A 146 3.70 -33.03 -9.03
CA ILE A 146 3.31 -31.62 -9.07
C ILE A 146 1.90 -31.51 -8.48
N ASN A 147 1.79 -30.80 -7.37
CA ASN A 147 0.50 -30.46 -6.76
C ASN A 147 0.19 -28.98 -7.03
N LYS A 148 -1.06 -28.69 -7.43
CA LYS A 148 -1.54 -27.33 -7.69
C LYS A 148 -2.65 -26.99 -6.71
N PHE A 149 -2.50 -25.86 -6.03
CA PHE A 149 -3.46 -25.36 -5.03
C PHE A 149 -3.93 -23.98 -5.44
N LYS A 150 -5.23 -23.74 -5.43
CA LYS A 150 -5.76 -22.39 -5.61
C LYS A 150 -5.44 -21.55 -4.38
N THR A 151 -4.89 -20.37 -4.60
CA THR A 151 -4.61 -19.41 -3.53
C THR A 151 -5.85 -18.54 -3.32
N ILE A 152 -6.42 -18.61 -2.11
CA ILE A 152 -7.51 -17.74 -1.68
C ILE A 152 -6.95 -16.72 -0.69
N ASN A 153 -7.25 -15.44 -0.93
CA ASN A 153 -6.96 -14.37 0.01
C ASN A 153 -8.23 -13.99 0.76
N ASN A 154 -8.13 -13.79 2.08
CA ASN A 154 -9.23 -13.27 2.89
C ASN A 154 -9.03 -11.76 3.07
N VAL A 155 -9.80 -10.98 2.31
CA VAL A 155 -9.67 -9.52 2.29
C VAL A 155 -10.60 -8.89 3.31
N VAL A 156 -10.06 -7.95 4.08
CA VAL A 156 -10.84 -7.07 4.97
C VAL A 156 -11.37 -5.89 4.17
N VAL A 157 -12.66 -5.65 4.29
CA VAL A 157 -13.34 -4.46 3.78
C VAL A 157 -14.03 -3.75 4.94
N ILE A 158 -13.83 -2.45 5.06
CA ILE A 158 -14.55 -1.63 6.03
C ILE A 158 -15.52 -0.75 5.25
N VAL A 159 -16.78 -0.75 5.64
CA VAL A 159 -17.81 0.13 5.08
C VAL A 159 -18.24 1.08 6.18
N ASP A 160 -18.06 2.38 5.93
CA ASP A 160 -18.46 3.45 6.84
C ASP A 160 -19.59 4.26 6.17
N LEU A 161 -20.80 4.14 6.70
CA LEU A 161 -21.98 4.80 6.15
C LEU A 161 -22.08 6.26 6.59
N THR A 162 -21.44 6.64 7.70
CA THR A 162 -21.41 8.03 8.18
C THR A 162 -20.50 8.86 7.28
N GLU A 163 -19.27 8.39 7.05
CA GLU A 163 -18.27 9.07 6.23
C GLU A 163 -18.33 8.69 4.74
N LYS A 164 -19.27 7.80 4.38
CA LYS A 164 -19.61 7.34 3.03
C LYS A 164 -18.41 6.83 2.24
N PHE A 165 -17.58 6.01 2.89
CA PHE A 165 -16.43 5.39 2.25
C PHE A 165 -16.37 3.88 2.45
N ILE A 166 -15.62 3.24 1.55
CA ILE A 166 -15.24 1.84 1.62
C ILE A 166 -13.73 1.76 1.60
N GLU A 167 -13.15 1.12 2.61
CA GLU A 167 -11.73 0.80 2.69
C GLU A 167 -11.53 -0.67 2.32
N VAL A 168 -10.68 -0.95 1.33
CA VAL A 168 -10.35 -2.30 0.91
C VAL A 168 -8.87 -2.56 1.16
N ARG A 169 -8.58 -3.55 2.00
CA ARG A 169 -7.21 -3.92 2.39
C ARG A 169 -6.63 -5.00 1.48
N ALA A 170 -6.34 -4.61 0.25
CA ALA A 170 -5.78 -5.50 -0.76
C ALA A 170 -4.90 -4.77 -1.78
N SER A 171 -4.27 -5.55 -2.66
CA SER A 171 -3.56 -5.01 -3.82
C SER A 171 -4.52 -4.20 -4.72
N ASN A 172 -3.99 -3.27 -5.52
CA ASN A 172 -4.81 -2.47 -6.45
C ASN A 172 -5.70 -3.33 -7.37
N LYS A 173 -5.14 -4.42 -7.92
CA LYS A 173 -5.88 -5.34 -8.79
C LYS A 173 -7.04 -6.00 -8.06
N ASP A 174 -6.80 -6.45 -6.82
CA ASP A 174 -7.78 -7.16 -6.02
C ASP A 174 -8.86 -6.23 -5.45
N ALA A 175 -8.47 -5.02 -5.03
CA ALA A 175 -9.39 -3.99 -4.58
C ALA A 175 -10.41 -3.61 -5.66
N LYS A 176 -9.98 -3.45 -6.92
CA LYS A 176 -10.88 -3.19 -8.06
C LYS A 176 -11.87 -4.32 -8.29
N ARG A 177 -11.44 -5.59 -8.17
CA ARG A 177 -12.33 -6.76 -8.29
C ARG A 177 -13.36 -6.79 -7.16
N ILE A 178 -12.94 -6.48 -5.94
CA ILE A 178 -13.81 -6.44 -4.76
C ILE A 178 -14.84 -5.33 -4.88
N ILE A 179 -14.44 -4.11 -5.25
CA ILE A 179 -15.37 -3.01 -5.42
C ILE A 179 -16.36 -3.29 -6.55
N GLY A 180 -15.92 -3.81 -7.69
CA GLY A 180 -16.86 -4.19 -8.76
C GLY A 180 -17.92 -5.21 -8.29
N TYR A 181 -17.53 -6.15 -7.44
CA TYR A 181 -18.43 -7.12 -6.81
C TYR A 181 -19.35 -6.48 -5.75
N LEU A 182 -18.82 -5.59 -4.90
CA LEU A 182 -19.58 -4.93 -3.84
C LEU A 182 -20.57 -3.89 -4.38
N SER A 183 -20.22 -3.13 -5.42
CA SER A 183 -21.11 -2.12 -6.00
C SER A 183 -22.44 -2.73 -6.45
N GLY A 184 -22.42 -3.91 -7.07
CA GLY A 184 -23.65 -4.60 -7.48
C GLY A 184 -24.42 -5.21 -6.31
N THR A 185 -23.73 -5.74 -5.30
CA THR A 185 -24.39 -6.47 -4.20
C THR A 185 -24.94 -5.57 -3.11
N LEU A 186 -24.29 -4.44 -2.85
CA LEU A 186 -24.73 -3.44 -1.87
C LEU A 186 -25.57 -2.32 -2.52
N SER A 187 -25.82 -2.40 -3.83
CA SER A 187 -26.53 -1.37 -4.60
C SER A 187 -25.92 0.02 -4.43
N LEU A 188 -24.58 0.09 -4.45
CA LEU A 188 -23.86 1.35 -4.25
C LEU A 188 -23.87 2.17 -5.54
N GLU A 189 -24.29 3.42 -5.44
CA GLU A 189 -24.27 4.36 -6.55
C GLU A 189 -22.99 5.21 -6.56
N ASN A 190 -22.49 5.51 -7.77
CA ASN A 190 -21.36 6.41 -8.02
C ASN A 190 -20.14 6.13 -7.14
N VAL A 191 -19.71 4.87 -7.07
CA VAL A 191 -18.50 4.50 -6.34
C VAL A 191 -17.27 5.04 -7.08
N ILE A 192 -16.57 5.99 -6.45
CA ILE A 192 -15.40 6.67 -7.01
C ILE A 192 -14.17 6.31 -6.18
N GLU A 193 -13.10 5.93 -6.86
CA GLU A 193 -11.79 5.70 -6.24
C GLU A 193 -11.22 7.00 -5.70
N VAL A 194 -10.83 7.00 -4.42
CA VAL A 194 -10.20 8.15 -3.78
C VAL A 194 -8.80 8.33 -4.37
N ASP A 195 -8.54 9.53 -4.88
CA ASP A 195 -7.21 9.91 -5.33
C ASP A 195 -6.37 10.34 -4.13
N THR A 196 -5.38 9.50 -3.78
CA THR A 196 -4.51 9.66 -2.62
C THR A 196 -3.70 10.96 -2.61
N LEU A 197 -3.55 11.65 -3.76
CA LEU A 197 -2.77 12.89 -3.84
C LEU A 197 -3.61 14.10 -4.27
N SER A 198 -4.92 13.96 -4.47
CA SER A 198 -5.80 15.05 -4.92
C SER A 198 -5.73 16.29 -4.01
N ARG A 199 -5.74 16.09 -2.68
CA ARG A 199 -5.59 17.16 -1.67
C ARG A 199 -4.21 17.83 -1.66
N TYR A 200 -3.27 17.25 -2.37
CA TYR A 200 -1.87 17.65 -2.41
C TYR A 200 -1.42 18.04 -3.83
N ASN A 201 -2.38 18.38 -4.70
CA ASN A 201 -2.15 18.74 -6.11
C ASN A 201 -1.30 17.69 -6.86
N GLY A 202 -1.51 16.40 -6.57
CA GLY A 202 -0.78 15.31 -7.19
C GLY A 202 0.67 15.13 -6.71
N SER A 203 1.14 15.90 -5.72
CA SER A 203 2.54 15.90 -5.28
C SER A 203 2.78 15.01 -4.06
N ILE A 204 3.72 14.07 -4.18
CA ILE A 204 4.21 13.26 -3.06
C ILE A 204 4.93 14.13 -2.03
N GLU A 205 5.74 15.11 -2.48
CA GLU A 205 6.43 16.06 -1.60
C GLU A 205 5.43 16.79 -0.67
N ARG A 206 4.32 17.30 -1.22
CA ARG A 206 3.30 17.99 -0.42
C ARG A 206 2.53 17.06 0.52
N PHE A 207 2.26 15.83 0.09
CA PHE A 207 1.62 14.85 0.96
C PHE A 207 2.53 14.51 2.14
N LYS A 208 3.81 14.28 1.87
CA LYS A 208 4.85 14.06 2.88
C LYS A 208 4.90 15.20 3.90
N ASP A 209 4.91 16.46 3.46
CA ASP A 209 4.94 17.62 4.37
C ASP A 209 3.72 17.70 5.29
N SER A 210 2.61 17.04 4.95
CA SER A 210 1.42 16.98 5.80
C SER A 210 1.50 15.93 6.91
N LEU A 211 2.52 15.07 6.88
CA LEU A 211 2.75 14.02 7.86
C LEU A 211 3.79 14.47 8.89
N LEU A 212 3.55 14.18 10.17
CA LEU A 212 4.53 14.41 11.23
C LEU A 212 5.82 13.63 10.94
N ASN A 213 6.95 14.32 10.97
CA ASN A 213 8.27 13.79 10.62
C ASN A 213 8.31 13.14 9.23
N GLY A 214 7.49 13.64 8.30
CA GLY A 214 7.41 13.14 6.93
C GLY A 214 8.70 13.36 6.13
N ARG A 215 9.30 12.26 5.66
CA ARG A 215 10.53 12.22 4.85
C ARG A 215 10.32 11.39 3.60
N PHE A 216 10.54 11.97 2.43
CA PHE A 216 10.43 11.28 1.15
C PHE A 216 11.76 10.64 0.83
N THR A 217 11.82 9.31 0.73
CA THR A 217 13.10 8.57 0.74
C THR A 217 13.46 7.97 -0.60
N GLU A 218 12.47 7.56 -1.40
CA GLU A 218 12.69 6.92 -2.69
C GLU A 218 11.52 7.21 -3.62
N THR A 219 11.80 7.41 -4.90
CA THR A 219 10.81 7.50 -5.97
C THR A 219 11.18 6.62 -7.15
N LEU A 220 10.17 6.18 -7.89
CA LEU A 220 10.35 5.58 -9.20
C LEU A 220 9.59 6.44 -10.21
N CYS A 221 10.33 6.94 -11.19
CA CYS A 221 9.80 7.81 -12.23
C CYS A 221 9.98 7.20 -13.62
N ALA A 222 9.29 7.77 -14.59
CA ALA A 222 9.57 7.59 -16.01
C ALA A 222 9.78 8.97 -16.67
N PRO A 223 10.70 9.11 -17.64
CA PRO A 223 10.83 10.34 -18.41
C PRO A 223 9.53 10.73 -19.10
N ASP A 224 9.24 12.03 -19.16
CA ASP A 224 7.99 12.56 -19.75
C ASP A 224 7.98 12.51 -21.27
N LEU A 225 9.15 12.68 -21.89
CA LEU A 225 9.31 12.70 -23.33
C LEU A 225 9.99 11.44 -23.83
N ASP A 226 9.41 10.85 -24.86
CA ASP A 226 9.97 9.73 -25.60
C ASP A 226 10.88 10.28 -26.71
N ILE A 227 12.02 10.85 -26.30
CA ILE A 227 13.03 11.32 -27.25
C ILE A 227 13.74 10.10 -27.81
N VAL A 228 13.62 9.86 -29.12
CA VAL A 228 14.34 8.76 -29.78
C VAL A 228 15.81 9.13 -29.88
N LEU A 229 16.62 8.53 -29.01
CA LEU A 229 18.07 8.60 -29.15
C LEU A 229 18.53 7.66 -30.27
N THR A 230 19.05 8.25 -31.34
CA THR A 230 19.86 7.50 -32.30
C THR A 230 21.16 7.05 -31.64
N LYS A 231 21.84 6.07 -32.25
CA LYS A 231 23.14 5.60 -31.77
C LYS A 231 24.15 6.76 -31.68
N ASP A 232 24.20 7.60 -32.71
CA ASP A 232 25.11 8.74 -32.78
C ASP A 232 24.82 9.78 -31.66
N LYS A 233 23.54 10.09 -31.40
CA LYS A 233 23.15 10.99 -30.29
C LYS A 233 23.51 10.40 -28.92
N SER A 234 23.44 9.08 -28.77
CA SER A 234 23.84 8.39 -27.53
C SER A 234 25.35 8.45 -27.29
N GLU A 235 26.15 8.26 -28.34
CA GLU A 235 27.62 8.38 -28.28
C GLU A 235 28.06 9.82 -27.95
N LEU A 236 27.40 10.82 -28.55
CA LEU A 236 27.65 12.23 -28.24
C LEU A 236 27.33 12.58 -26.78
N LEU A 237 26.25 12.05 -26.21
CA LEU A 237 25.92 12.21 -24.78
C LEU A 237 27.01 11.63 -23.87
N ALA A 238 27.50 10.43 -24.19
CA ALA A 238 28.59 9.81 -23.46
C ALA A 238 29.88 10.64 -23.55
N ASN A 239 30.19 11.21 -24.72
CA ASN A 239 31.35 12.07 -24.92
C ASN A 239 31.25 13.36 -24.07
N VAL A 240 30.09 14.01 -24.01
CA VAL A 240 29.88 15.17 -23.14
C VAL A 240 30.12 14.82 -21.67
N LEU A 241 29.60 13.69 -21.20
CA LEU A 241 29.85 13.22 -19.83
C LEU A 241 31.33 12.94 -19.59
N GLY A 242 32.03 12.35 -20.56
CA GLY A 242 33.48 12.10 -20.49
C GLY A 242 34.31 13.38 -20.41
N ILE A 243 33.97 14.41 -21.20
CA ILE A 243 34.63 15.72 -21.15
C ILE A 243 34.45 16.37 -19.76
N LEU A 244 33.24 16.28 -19.20
CA LEU A 244 32.98 16.79 -17.85
C LEU A 244 33.75 16.01 -16.78
N ASP A 245 33.88 14.69 -16.93
CA ASP A 245 34.68 13.86 -16.02
C ASP A 245 36.18 14.23 -16.07
N GLU A 246 36.74 14.41 -17.28
CA GLU A 246 38.11 14.87 -17.47
C GLU A 246 38.35 16.24 -16.79
N TYR A 247 37.40 17.16 -16.94
CA TYR A 247 37.45 18.45 -16.25
C TYR A 247 37.52 18.32 -14.74
N PHE A 248 36.76 17.39 -14.14
CA PHE A 248 36.81 17.21 -12.69
C PHE A 248 38.19 16.72 -12.21
N ILE A 249 38.97 16.09 -13.09
CA ILE A 249 40.33 15.61 -12.82
C ILE A 249 41.38 16.70 -13.09
N ASP A 250 41.38 17.31 -14.28
CA ASP A 250 42.45 18.21 -14.74
C ASP A 250 42.19 19.70 -14.41
N LYS A 251 40.93 20.06 -14.13
CA LYS A 251 40.45 21.45 -13.91
C LYS A 251 40.74 22.41 -15.06
N ASP A 252 40.94 21.90 -16.28
CA ASP A 252 41.26 22.71 -17.46
C ASP A 252 40.00 23.13 -18.21
N LEU A 253 39.60 24.39 -18.02
CA LEU A 253 38.41 24.94 -18.65
C LEU A 253 38.60 25.25 -20.16
N GLU A 254 39.83 25.53 -20.61
CA GLU A 254 40.09 25.77 -22.03
C GLU A 254 39.94 24.48 -22.83
N LYS A 255 40.47 23.37 -22.27
CA LYS A 255 40.32 22.04 -22.85
C LYS A 255 38.86 21.62 -22.98
N VAL A 256 38.03 21.86 -21.96
CA VAL A 256 36.58 21.62 -22.02
C VAL A 256 35.93 22.46 -23.11
N SER A 257 36.24 23.75 -23.17
CA SER A 257 35.65 24.65 -24.16
C SER A 257 35.99 24.20 -25.59
N GLN A 258 37.23 23.74 -25.82
CA GLN A 258 37.65 23.21 -27.10
C GLN A 258 36.89 21.91 -27.43
N GLN A 259 36.89 20.93 -26.53
CA GLN A 259 36.26 19.63 -26.76
C GLN A 259 34.74 19.74 -26.96
N LEU A 260 34.05 20.61 -26.20
CA LEU A 260 32.61 20.84 -26.38
C LEU A 260 32.30 21.59 -27.70
N SER A 261 33.19 22.46 -28.18
CA SER A 261 32.98 23.17 -29.45
C SER A 261 33.04 22.26 -30.68
N GLU A 262 33.66 21.08 -30.53
CA GLU A 262 33.77 20.06 -31.58
C GLU A 262 32.56 19.10 -31.59
N ILE A 263 31.69 19.17 -30.57
CA ILE A 263 30.49 18.34 -30.46
C ILE A 263 29.31 19.05 -31.12
N ASP A 264 28.86 18.54 -32.26
CA ASP A 264 27.62 18.96 -32.90
C ASP A 264 26.43 18.16 -32.36
N LEU A 265 25.88 18.61 -31.23
CA LEU A 265 24.66 18.08 -30.66
C LEU A 265 23.47 18.87 -31.23
N ASP A 266 22.91 18.39 -32.35
CA ASP A 266 21.59 18.84 -32.78
C ASP A 266 20.52 18.28 -31.82
N THR A 267 20.30 19.05 -30.76
CA THR A 267 19.40 18.71 -29.65
C THR A 267 17.94 19.04 -29.96
N GLU A 268 17.62 19.61 -31.13
CA GLU A 268 16.28 20.10 -31.47
C GLU A 268 15.67 21.00 -30.36
N GLY A 269 16.51 21.66 -29.56
CA GLY A 269 16.11 22.50 -28.43
C GLY A 269 15.81 21.76 -27.11
N ALA A 270 16.03 20.43 -27.04
CA ALA A 270 15.86 19.66 -25.82
C ALA A 270 17.01 19.95 -24.82
N PRO A 271 16.71 20.26 -23.53
CA PRO A 271 17.74 20.39 -22.50
C PRO A 271 18.55 19.10 -22.34
N PHE A 272 19.85 19.23 -22.01
CA PHE A 272 20.75 18.10 -21.77
C PHE A 272 20.18 17.07 -20.79
N THR A 273 19.50 17.52 -19.74
CA THR A 273 18.84 16.64 -18.78
C THR A 273 17.80 15.73 -19.42
N GLN A 274 16.99 16.23 -20.35
CA GLN A 274 16.01 15.40 -21.07
C GLN A 274 16.72 14.37 -21.96
N LEU A 275 17.81 14.75 -22.61
CA LEU A 275 18.61 13.84 -23.43
C LEU A 275 19.25 12.73 -22.59
N LEU A 276 19.72 13.05 -21.39
CA LEU A 276 20.23 12.05 -20.44
C LEU A 276 19.14 11.03 -20.03
N LEU A 277 17.91 11.50 -19.88
CA LEU A 277 16.76 10.69 -19.48
C LEU A 277 16.20 9.85 -20.65
N ALA A 278 16.38 10.30 -21.89
CA ALA A 278 15.80 9.70 -23.10
C ALA A 278 16.21 8.24 -23.36
N GLY A 279 17.32 7.78 -22.79
CA GLY A 279 17.77 6.39 -22.86
C GLY A 279 17.15 5.48 -21.79
N MET A 280 16.33 6.01 -20.88
CA MET A 280 15.86 5.31 -19.69
C MET A 280 14.36 5.04 -19.74
N SER A 281 13.96 3.79 -19.56
CA SER A 281 12.53 3.46 -19.43
C SER A 281 11.95 3.83 -18.07
N LYS A 282 12.75 3.69 -17.01
CA LYS A 282 12.40 3.99 -15.61
C LYS A 282 13.63 4.38 -14.82
N ILE A 283 13.44 5.24 -13.83
CA ILE A 283 14.52 5.77 -13.00
C ILE A 283 14.10 5.66 -11.55
N GLY A 284 14.85 4.88 -10.78
CA GLY A 284 14.73 4.84 -9.32
C GLY A 284 15.71 5.84 -8.72
N ILE A 285 15.23 6.75 -7.89
CA ILE A 285 16.07 7.70 -7.16
C ILE A 285 15.75 7.54 -5.68
N GLY A 286 16.78 7.30 -4.87
CA GLY A 286 16.63 7.13 -3.43
C GLY A 286 17.76 7.80 -2.68
N ILE A 287 17.51 8.09 -1.41
CA ILE A 287 18.53 8.52 -0.48
C ILE A 287 19.33 7.29 -0.07
N ARG A 288 20.66 7.45 0.07
CA ARG A 288 21.51 6.39 0.62
C ARG A 288 21.24 6.21 2.11
N ASP A 289 21.35 4.97 2.58
CA ASP A 289 21.07 4.61 3.98
C ASP A 289 21.97 5.34 5.01
N ASP A 290 23.14 5.83 4.58
CA ASP A 290 24.11 6.54 5.44
C ASP A 290 23.86 8.05 5.53
N ILE A 291 22.85 8.56 4.82
CA ILE A 291 22.50 9.98 4.82
C ILE A 291 21.14 10.15 5.48
N ASP A 292 21.13 10.85 6.63
CA ASP A 292 19.86 11.35 7.15
C ASP A 292 19.40 12.54 6.30
N GLY A 293 18.32 12.36 5.54
CA GLY A 293 17.87 13.38 4.61
C GLY A 293 16.50 13.15 4.01
N ASP A 294 16.12 14.07 3.13
CA ASP A 294 14.90 14.03 2.33
C ASP A 294 15.27 14.06 0.84
N LEU A 295 14.61 13.26 0.01
CA LEU A 295 14.86 13.15 -1.42
C LEU A 295 14.59 14.49 -2.11
N SER A 296 13.62 15.27 -1.61
CA SER A 296 13.32 16.61 -2.12
C SER A 296 14.50 17.59 -1.97
N SER A 297 15.46 17.31 -1.07
CA SER A 297 16.68 18.11 -0.90
C SER A 297 17.83 17.68 -1.84
N GLN A 298 17.73 16.53 -2.51
CA GLN A 298 18.81 15.97 -3.31
C GLN A 298 18.93 16.68 -4.66
N SER A 299 20.14 17.13 -5.01
CA SER A 299 20.40 17.90 -6.23
C SER A 299 20.03 17.15 -7.50
N LEU A 300 20.32 15.84 -7.56
CA LEU A 300 20.02 15.01 -8.72
C LEU A 300 18.51 14.85 -8.93
N TYR A 301 17.76 14.63 -7.85
CA TYR A 301 16.31 14.57 -7.90
C TYR A 301 15.72 15.90 -8.38
N ASN A 302 16.18 17.03 -7.83
CA ASN A 302 15.73 18.35 -8.23
C ASN A 302 16.06 18.70 -9.70
N ALA A 303 17.16 18.17 -10.25
CA ALA A 303 17.48 18.30 -11.66
C ALA A 303 16.51 17.51 -12.56
N PHE A 304 16.09 16.31 -12.12
CA PHE A 304 15.26 15.41 -12.94
C PHE A 304 13.75 15.63 -12.78
N LYS A 305 13.28 16.09 -11.62
CA LYS A 305 11.84 16.11 -11.29
C LYS A 305 10.94 16.95 -12.22
N MET A 306 11.52 17.88 -13.00
CA MET A 306 10.79 18.67 -14.00
C MET A 306 10.62 17.96 -15.35
N PHE A 307 11.27 16.81 -15.54
CA PHE A 307 11.33 16.08 -16.80
C PHE A 307 10.91 14.61 -16.67
N VAL A 308 10.35 14.24 -15.52
CA VAL A 308 9.93 12.88 -15.22
C VAL A 308 8.56 12.91 -14.54
N THR A 309 7.75 11.91 -14.84
CA THR A 309 6.51 11.61 -14.14
C THR A 309 6.78 10.58 -13.06
N GLU A 310 6.43 10.91 -11.82
CA GLU A 310 6.51 9.99 -10.69
C GLU A 310 5.43 8.91 -10.82
N HIS A 311 5.79 7.64 -10.64
CA HIS A 311 4.84 6.53 -10.60
C HIS A 311 4.51 6.10 -9.18
N LYS A 312 5.50 6.15 -8.29
CA LYS A 312 5.38 5.77 -6.89
C LYS A 312 6.47 6.46 -6.06
N GLY A 313 6.20 6.69 -4.79
CA GLY A 313 7.16 7.21 -3.84
C GLY A 313 7.04 6.58 -2.47
N TYR A 314 8.11 6.61 -1.68
CA TYR A 314 8.18 6.06 -0.33
C TYR A 314 8.35 7.19 0.68
N ILE A 315 7.48 7.22 1.68
CA ILE A 315 7.52 8.22 2.74
C ILE A 315 7.69 7.51 4.09
N ASN A 316 8.67 7.97 4.85
CA ASN A 316 8.80 7.68 6.27
C ASN A 316 8.08 8.77 7.08
N PHE A 317 7.40 8.39 8.16
CA PHE A 317 6.70 9.33 9.06
C PHE A 317 6.50 8.72 10.44
N SER A 318 6.05 9.52 11.40
CA SER A 318 5.67 9.08 12.75
C SER A 318 4.29 9.61 13.13
N LEU A 319 3.66 9.03 14.14
CA LEU A 319 2.40 9.54 14.70
C LEU A 319 2.61 10.57 15.81
N VAL A 320 3.75 10.49 16.50
CA VAL A 320 4.16 11.37 17.60
C VAL A 320 5.64 11.69 17.47
N GLU A 321 6.09 12.80 18.09
CA GLU A 321 7.51 13.14 18.18
C GLU A 321 8.28 12.02 18.91
N ASP A 322 9.47 11.68 18.41
CA ASP A 322 10.32 10.58 18.90
C ASP A 322 9.65 9.19 18.94
N GLY A 323 8.51 9.03 18.24
CA GLY A 323 7.80 7.77 18.14
C GLY A 323 8.36 6.81 17.08
N PRO A 324 7.75 5.62 16.92
CA PRO A 324 8.10 4.69 15.87
C PRO A 324 8.00 5.34 14.49
N VAL A 325 8.93 4.98 13.59
CA VAL A 325 8.92 5.41 12.20
C VAL A 325 8.22 4.35 11.36
N TYR A 326 7.23 4.77 10.59
CA TYR A 326 6.48 3.95 9.66
C TYR A 326 6.84 4.33 8.22
N THR A 327 6.81 3.35 7.33
CA THR A 327 7.08 3.54 5.90
C THR A 327 5.83 3.21 5.10
N ILE A 328 5.37 4.17 4.30
CA ILE A 328 4.34 3.96 3.28
C ILE A 328 4.95 4.10 1.89
N GLN A 329 4.41 3.34 0.95
CA GLN A 329 4.55 3.61 -0.47
C GLN A 329 3.25 4.20 -1.00
N VAL A 330 3.35 5.35 -1.64
CA VAL A 330 2.28 6.00 -2.37
C VAL A 330 2.39 5.61 -3.83
N GLY A 331 1.37 4.94 -4.38
CA GLY A 331 1.28 4.67 -5.81
C GLY A 331 0.42 5.72 -6.48
N ILE A 332 1.00 6.54 -7.37
CA ILE A 332 0.30 7.63 -8.06
C ILE A 332 -0.71 7.05 -9.05
N VAL A 333 -0.22 6.21 -9.97
CA VAL A 333 -1.06 5.57 -10.99
C VAL A 333 -2.08 4.62 -10.36
N THR A 334 -1.70 3.94 -9.28
CA THR A 334 -2.57 2.98 -8.62
C THR A 334 -3.44 3.60 -7.53
N LYS A 335 -3.34 4.90 -7.23
CA LYS A 335 -4.11 5.60 -6.18
C LYS A 335 -4.21 4.80 -4.88
N SER A 336 -3.08 4.30 -4.40
CA SER A 336 -3.06 3.34 -3.28
C SER A 336 -1.94 3.64 -2.32
N ILE A 337 -2.17 3.35 -1.04
CA ILE A 337 -1.15 3.37 0.00
C ILE A 337 -0.77 1.93 0.32
N SER A 338 0.52 1.61 0.29
CA SER A 338 1.06 0.32 0.71
C SER A 338 1.94 0.51 1.93
N PHE A 339 1.52 0.00 3.08
CA PHE A 339 2.28 0.02 4.32
C PHE A 339 3.41 -1.01 4.22
N ARG A 340 4.66 -0.53 4.26
CA ARG A 340 5.87 -1.35 4.16
C ARG A 340 6.39 -1.77 5.53
N SER A 341 6.16 -0.95 6.55
CA SER A 341 6.28 -1.31 7.96
C SER A 341 5.06 -2.09 8.45
N SER A 342 5.19 -2.86 9.53
CA SER A 342 4.00 -3.37 10.24
C SER A 342 3.36 -2.20 10.97
N VAL A 343 2.06 -1.98 10.76
CA VAL A 343 1.33 -0.82 11.28
C VAL A 343 0.11 -1.23 12.09
N THR A 344 -0.42 -0.30 12.87
CA THR A 344 -1.67 -0.44 13.64
C THR A 344 -2.86 0.18 12.90
N GLU A 345 -4.08 -0.02 13.40
CA GLU A 345 -5.28 0.69 12.93
C GLU A 345 -5.12 2.20 13.07
N ASP A 346 -4.54 2.67 14.17
CA ASP A 346 -4.29 4.11 14.40
C ASP A 346 -3.45 4.74 13.28
N VAL A 347 -2.45 4.00 12.77
CA VAL A 347 -1.62 4.48 11.65
C VAL A 347 -2.41 4.54 10.35
N ILE A 348 -3.26 3.52 10.09
CA ILE A 348 -4.13 3.51 8.90
C ILE A 348 -5.15 4.65 8.99
N GLU A 349 -5.73 4.89 10.16
CA GLU A 349 -6.66 5.97 10.45
C GLU A 349 -6.02 7.34 10.29
N TYR A 350 -4.80 7.53 10.80
CA TYR A 350 -4.04 8.76 10.63
C TYR A 350 -3.84 9.07 9.14
N ILE A 351 -3.41 8.09 8.33
CA ILE A 351 -3.29 8.28 6.88
C ILE A 351 -4.65 8.53 6.24
N ARG A 352 -5.67 7.75 6.59
CA ARG A 352 -7.04 7.93 6.06
C ARG A 352 -7.56 9.35 6.30
N GLY A 353 -7.36 9.91 7.49
CA GLY A 353 -7.79 11.27 7.83
C GLY A 353 -7.09 12.37 7.02
N LYS A 354 -5.88 12.10 6.51
CA LYS A 354 -5.17 13.01 5.58
C LYS A 354 -5.76 12.95 4.17
N LEU A 355 -6.35 11.82 3.79
CA LEU A 355 -6.85 11.55 2.44
C LEU A 355 -8.35 11.86 2.26
N LEU A 356 -9.19 11.58 3.26
CA LEU A 356 -10.67 11.57 3.15
C LEU A 356 -11.37 12.83 3.60
#